data_AF-A5L1M9-F1
#
_entry.id   AF-A5L1M9-F1
#
_cell.length_a   1.000
_cell.length_b   1.000
_cell.length_c   1.000
_cell.angle_alpha   90.00
_cell.angle_beta   90.00
_cell.angle_gamma   90.00
#
_symmetry.space_group_name_H-M   'P 1'
#
loop_
_entity.id
_entity.type
_entity.pdbx_description
1 polymer ?
#
loop_
_entity_poly.entity_id
_entity_poly.type
_entity_poly.pdbx_seq_one_letter_code
_entity_poly.pdbx_strand_id
1 'polypeptide(L)'
;MATDPRQLLVTCALPYANGSIHLGHMLEHIQADIWVRYQRLRGNTVNFICADDAHGTPIMLKAQQMGITPEEMIAAVSEEHQKDFAGFDISFDNYHSTHSDENRELASHIYLELKKNGFISSRTISQLFDPEKEMFLPDRFVKGTCPKCKSEDQYGDNCDNCGETYSPTELIDPKSAVSGATPVMKDSEHFFFDLPQLKAC
;
A
#
# COMPACT_ATOMS: atom_id res chain seq x y z
N MET A 1 37.64 15.30 -10.44
CA MET A 1 36.19 15.58 -10.37
C MET A 1 35.54 14.75 -11.47
N ALA A 2 34.38 14.14 -11.24
CA ALA A 2 33.66 13.45 -12.32
C ALA A 2 33.40 14.48 -13.44
N THR A 3 33.75 14.12 -14.67
CA THR A 3 33.92 15.08 -15.77
C THR A 3 32.59 15.53 -16.39
N ASP A 4 31.48 14.87 -16.08
CA ASP A 4 30.14 15.23 -16.57
C ASP A 4 29.06 15.17 -15.46
N PRO A 5 28.15 16.16 -15.38
CA PRO A 5 26.95 16.13 -14.54
C PRO A 5 26.09 14.89 -14.81
N ARG A 6 25.72 14.14 -13.76
CA ARG A 6 24.78 13.03 -13.88
C ARG A 6 23.33 13.53 -13.82
N GLN A 7 22.43 12.81 -14.48
CA GLN A 7 20.99 12.93 -14.28
C GLN A 7 20.52 11.82 -13.33
N LEU A 8 19.90 12.20 -12.22
CA LEU A 8 19.50 11.29 -11.15
C LEU A 8 18.01 11.47 -10.87
N LEU A 9 17.29 10.36 -10.74
CA LEU A 9 15.95 10.32 -10.19
C LEU A 9 16.04 9.60 -8.84
N VAL A 10 15.57 10.26 -7.79
CA VAL A 10 15.60 9.75 -6.41
C VAL A 10 14.17 9.72 -5.88
N THR A 11 13.83 8.66 -5.17
CA THR A 11 12.54 8.50 -4.51
C THR A 11 12.71 8.07 -3.06
N CYS A 12 11.72 8.42 -2.24
CA CYS A 12 11.45 7.74 -0.97
C CYS A 12 10.30 6.73 -1.20
N ALA A 13 10.03 5.88 -0.21
CA ALA A 13 8.79 5.15 -0.14
C ALA A 13 7.62 6.14 -0.07
N LEU A 14 6.49 5.75 -0.64
CA LEU A 14 5.28 6.56 -0.63
C LEU A 14 4.57 6.36 0.72
N PRO A 15 4.43 7.39 1.58
CA PRO A 15 3.69 7.24 2.83
C PRO A 15 2.21 6.95 2.56
N TYR A 16 1.64 6.03 3.33
CA TYR A 16 0.23 5.66 3.19
C TYR A 16 -0.70 6.79 3.67
N ALA A 17 -1.73 7.11 2.89
CA ALA A 17 -2.70 8.16 3.20
C ALA A 17 -3.75 7.77 4.26
N ASN A 18 -3.37 6.94 5.24
CA ASN A 18 -4.25 6.50 6.33
C ASN A 18 -3.72 6.84 7.73
N GLY A 19 -2.59 7.54 7.87
CA GLY A 19 -2.04 7.98 9.16
C GLY A 19 -0.93 9.01 8.99
N SER A 20 -0.63 9.74 10.07
CA SER A 20 0.35 10.83 10.08
C SER A 20 1.80 10.38 9.90
N ILE A 21 2.65 11.32 9.47
CA ILE A 21 4.10 11.13 9.45
C ILE A 21 4.64 10.98 10.89
N HIS A 22 5.66 10.13 11.04
CA HIS A 22 6.30 9.86 12.32
C HIS A 22 7.80 9.68 12.13
N LEU A 23 8.57 9.59 13.22
CA LEU A 23 10.05 9.57 13.17
C LEU A 23 10.64 8.44 12.30
N GLY A 24 9.96 7.30 12.20
CA GLY A 24 10.35 6.23 11.28
C GLY A 24 10.39 6.67 9.81
N HIS A 25 9.37 7.41 9.34
CA HIS A 25 9.35 8.02 8.01
C HIS A 25 10.46 9.07 7.88
N MET A 26 10.65 9.90 8.91
CA MET A 26 11.66 10.96 8.87
C MET A 26 13.09 10.43 8.70
N LEU A 27 13.39 9.25 9.26
CA LEU A 27 14.70 8.60 9.06
C LEU A 27 15.01 8.41 7.57
N GLU A 28 14.06 7.85 6.81
CA GLU A 28 14.22 7.60 5.37
C GLU A 28 14.31 8.91 4.58
N HIS A 29 13.39 9.85 4.86
CA HIS A 29 13.29 11.09 4.10
C HIS A 29 14.50 12.01 4.34
N ILE A 30 14.98 12.14 5.58
CA ILE A 30 16.17 12.92 5.91
C ILE A 30 17.42 12.29 5.28
N GLN A 31 17.54 10.96 5.31
CA GLN A 31 18.65 10.26 4.68
C GLN A 31 18.70 10.54 3.17
N ALA A 32 17.57 10.43 2.48
CA ALA A 32 17.47 10.71 1.06
C ALA A 32 17.75 12.19 0.76
N ASP A 33 17.19 13.11 1.53
CA ASP A 33 17.34 14.55 1.33
C ASP A 33 18.81 15.02 1.47
N ILE A 34 19.53 14.53 2.49
CA ILE A 34 20.97 14.81 2.64
C ILE A 34 21.75 14.35 1.40
N TRP A 35 21.44 13.16 0.89
CA TRP A 35 22.09 12.62 -0.30
C TRP A 35 21.77 13.43 -1.55
N VAL A 36 20.51 13.79 -1.75
CA VAL A 36 20.03 14.63 -2.86
C VAL A 36 20.73 15.99 -2.85
N ARG A 37 20.76 16.66 -1.70
CA ARG A 37 21.44 17.96 -1.53
C ARG A 37 22.93 17.84 -1.84
N TYR A 38 23.59 16.79 -1.38
CA TYR A 38 24.98 16.52 -1.73
C TYR A 38 25.16 16.35 -3.25
N GLN A 39 24.31 15.56 -3.92
CA GLN A 39 24.42 15.37 -5.37
C GLN A 39 24.21 16.67 -6.15
N ARG A 40 23.25 17.51 -5.74
CA ARG A 40 23.02 18.84 -6.31
C ARG A 40 24.27 19.73 -6.13
N LEU A 41 24.88 19.75 -4.94
CA LEU A 41 26.13 20.49 -4.66
C LEU A 41 27.32 19.99 -5.49
N ARG A 42 27.34 18.70 -5.85
CA ARG A 42 28.35 18.12 -6.74
C ARG A 42 28.13 18.45 -8.22
N GLY A 43 27.09 19.22 -8.55
CA GLY A 43 26.77 19.66 -9.90
C GLY A 43 25.92 18.67 -10.69
N ASN A 44 25.34 17.63 -10.08
CA ASN A 44 24.42 16.72 -10.77
C ASN A 44 23.02 17.34 -10.87
N THR A 45 22.29 16.99 -11.92
CA THR A 45 20.86 17.26 -12.03
C THR A 45 20.11 16.15 -11.31
N VAL A 46 19.32 16.51 -10.29
CA VAL A 46 18.59 15.55 -9.45
C VAL A 46 17.11 15.91 -9.49
N ASN A 47 16.26 14.93 -9.77
CA ASN A 47 14.81 14.98 -9.57
C ASN A 47 14.48 14.12 -8.35
N PHE A 48 14.11 14.74 -7.24
CA PHE A 48 13.72 14.09 -6.00
C PHE A 48 12.20 14.05 -5.91
N ILE A 49 11.61 12.86 -6.06
CA ILE A 49 10.18 12.68 -6.25
C ILE A 49 9.60 11.85 -5.11
N CYS A 50 8.43 12.25 -4.62
CA CYS A 50 7.61 11.44 -3.73
C CYS A 50 6.12 11.63 -4.04
N ALA A 51 5.27 10.90 -3.34
CA ALA A 51 3.82 10.99 -3.43
C ALA A 51 3.19 10.27 -2.23
N ASP A 52 1.93 10.55 -1.93
CA ASP A 52 1.15 9.68 -1.04
C ASP A 52 0.66 8.43 -1.75
N ASP A 53 0.69 7.31 -1.05
CA ASP A 53 -0.03 6.10 -1.43
C ASP A 53 -1.48 6.18 -0.95
N ALA A 54 -2.38 6.46 -1.88
CA ALA A 54 -3.76 6.85 -1.66
C ALA A 54 -4.79 5.75 -1.97
N HIS A 55 -4.37 4.50 -2.23
CA HIS A 55 -5.29 3.40 -2.54
C HIS A 55 -5.30 2.30 -1.48
N GLY A 56 -6.38 1.51 -1.47
CA GLY A 56 -6.52 0.30 -0.65
C GLY A 56 -7.70 0.32 0.32
N THR A 57 -8.12 -0.87 0.74
CA THR A 57 -9.25 -1.10 1.65
C THR A 57 -9.14 -0.31 2.97
N PRO A 58 -7.97 -0.19 3.63
CA PRO A 58 -7.86 0.61 4.86
C PRO A 58 -8.24 2.08 4.68
N ILE A 59 -7.89 2.69 3.54
CA ILE A 59 -8.23 4.08 3.22
C ILE A 59 -9.74 4.23 3.05
N MET A 60 -10.35 3.34 2.25
CA MET A 60 -11.80 3.33 2.04
C MET A 60 -12.57 3.19 3.37
N LEU A 61 -12.17 2.25 4.23
CA LEU A 61 -12.84 2.01 5.49
C LEU A 61 -12.67 3.16 6.48
N LYS A 62 -11.48 3.77 6.53
CA LYS A 62 -11.25 4.95 7.37
C LYS A 62 -12.10 6.14 6.94
N ALA A 63 -12.19 6.40 5.63
CA ALA A 63 -13.05 7.45 5.09
C ALA A 63 -14.53 7.21 5.43
N GLN A 64 -15.01 5.96 5.30
CA GLN A 64 -16.36 5.56 5.72
C GLN A 64 -16.60 5.77 7.23
N GLN A 65 -15.64 5.41 8.08
CA GLN A 65 -15.72 5.64 9.53
C GLN A 65 -15.78 7.13 9.88
N MET A 66 -15.08 7.97 9.12
CA MET A 66 -15.08 9.42 9.26
C MET A 66 -16.32 10.10 8.64
N GLY A 67 -17.12 9.36 7.86
CA GLY A 67 -18.30 9.89 7.18
C GLY A 67 -17.97 10.86 6.04
N ILE A 68 -16.79 10.72 5.44
CA ILE A 68 -16.31 11.55 4.31
C ILE A 68 -15.95 10.67 3.11
N THR A 69 -15.76 11.29 1.96
CA THR A 69 -15.26 10.56 0.77
C THR A 69 -13.78 10.19 0.92
N PRO A 70 -13.32 9.09 0.30
CA PRO A 70 -11.90 8.76 0.25
C PRO A 70 -11.05 9.91 -0.32
N GLU A 71 -11.54 10.61 -1.34
CA GLU A 71 -10.88 11.74 -1.99
C GLU A 71 -10.67 12.92 -1.03
N GLU A 72 -11.70 13.28 -0.24
CA GLU A 72 -11.56 14.30 0.80
C GLU A 72 -10.53 13.89 1.87
N MET A 73 -10.54 12.62 2.27
CA MET A 73 -9.62 12.11 3.28
C MET A 73 -8.16 12.15 2.81
N ILE A 74 -7.87 11.63 1.62
CA ILE A 74 -6.50 11.59 1.09
C ILE A 74 -5.97 12.99 0.79
N ALA A 75 -6.84 13.93 0.40
CA ALA A 75 -6.45 15.33 0.20
C ALA A 75 -6.00 15.98 1.51
N ALA A 76 -6.77 15.81 2.59
CA ALA A 76 -6.43 16.34 3.90
C ALA A 76 -5.13 15.73 4.47
N VAL A 77 -4.95 14.41 4.32
CA VAL A 77 -3.72 13.74 4.75
C VAL A 77 -2.52 14.20 3.91
N SER A 78 -2.71 14.45 2.62
CA SER A 78 -1.62 14.94 1.76
C SER A 78 -1.14 16.33 2.16
N GLU A 79 -2.06 17.24 2.50
CA GLU A 79 -1.71 18.56 3.03
C GLU A 79 -0.94 18.45 4.35
N GLU A 80 -1.34 17.53 5.24
CA GLU A 80 -0.63 17.24 6.49
C GLU A 80 0.79 16.74 6.24
N HIS A 81 0.95 15.70 5.40
CA HIS A 81 2.25 15.12 5.07
C HIS A 81 3.21 16.14 4.46
N GLN A 82 2.75 16.91 3.47
CA GLN A 82 3.56 17.91 2.81
C GLN A 82 4.00 19.01 3.79
N LYS A 83 3.12 19.42 4.71
CA LYS A 83 3.45 20.38 5.76
C LYS A 83 4.53 19.85 6.70
N ASP A 84 4.43 18.59 7.13
CA ASP A 84 5.42 17.98 8.01
C ASP A 84 6.78 17.85 7.30
N PHE A 85 6.80 17.34 6.07
CA PHE A 85 8.03 17.26 5.28
C PHE A 85 8.66 18.62 5.01
N ALA A 86 7.87 19.64 4.71
CA ALA A 86 8.35 21.01 4.56
C ALA A 86 8.92 21.55 5.89
N GLY A 87 8.33 21.21 7.03
CA GLY A 87 8.84 21.58 8.36
C GLY A 87 10.20 20.98 8.71
N PHE A 88 10.60 19.90 8.04
CA PHE A 88 11.93 19.28 8.13
C PHE A 88 12.85 19.63 6.95
N ASP A 89 12.46 20.61 6.13
CA ASP A 89 13.18 21.04 4.93
C ASP A 89 13.43 19.93 3.90
N ILE A 90 12.56 18.92 3.81
CA ILE A 90 12.71 17.86 2.79
C ILE A 90 12.46 18.47 1.41
N SER A 91 13.45 18.37 0.53
CA SER A 91 13.55 19.17 -0.71
C SER A 91 13.09 18.43 -1.97
N PHE A 92 11.88 17.87 -1.92
CA PHE A 92 11.25 17.26 -3.10
C PHE A 92 11.12 18.27 -4.24
N ASP A 93 11.42 17.83 -5.46
CA ASP A 93 11.14 18.58 -6.69
C ASP A 93 9.67 18.40 -7.11
N ASN A 94 9.05 17.28 -6.74
CA ASN A 94 7.61 17.04 -6.89
C ASN A 94 7.09 16.10 -5.80
N TYR A 95 5.96 16.46 -5.19
CA TYR A 95 5.18 15.60 -4.30
C TYR A 95 3.80 15.41 -4.91
N HIS A 96 3.42 14.17 -5.26
CA HIS A 96 2.19 13.86 -5.99
C HIS A 96 1.28 12.89 -5.24
N SER A 97 0.39 12.19 -5.95
CA SER A 97 -0.44 11.12 -5.40
C SER A 97 -0.49 9.90 -6.33
N THR A 98 -0.61 8.70 -5.75
CA THR A 98 -0.98 7.51 -6.53
C THR A 98 -2.42 7.58 -7.06
N HIS A 99 -3.29 8.40 -6.45
CA HIS A 99 -4.62 8.72 -6.97
C HIS A 99 -4.56 9.93 -7.93
N SER A 100 -3.83 9.74 -9.03
CA SER A 100 -3.68 10.74 -10.09
C SER A 100 -3.98 10.13 -11.46
N ASP A 101 -4.32 10.98 -12.44
CA ASP A 101 -4.60 10.52 -13.79
C ASP A 101 -3.33 9.98 -14.46
N GLU A 102 -2.17 10.58 -14.21
CA GLU A 102 -0.90 10.08 -14.75
C GLU A 102 -0.61 8.66 -14.25
N ASN A 103 -0.80 8.40 -12.95
CA ASN A 103 -0.58 7.06 -12.41
C ASN A 103 -1.64 6.07 -12.88
N ARG A 104 -2.90 6.50 -13.05
CA ARG A 104 -3.98 5.67 -13.61
C ARG A 104 -3.64 5.20 -15.02
N GLU A 105 -3.18 6.11 -15.87
CA GLU A 105 -2.78 5.81 -17.24
C GLU A 105 -1.56 4.88 -17.29
N LEU A 106 -0.51 5.19 -16.52
CA LEU A 106 0.72 4.39 -16.48
C LEU A 106 0.49 2.99 -15.91
N ALA A 107 -0.24 2.86 -14.79
CA ALA A 107 -0.56 1.57 -14.19
C ALA A 107 -1.41 0.71 -15.14
N SER A 108 -2.39 1.31 -15.81
CA SER A 108 -3.21 0.64 -16.82
C SER A 108 -2.35 0.17 -17.99
N HIS A 109 -1.47 1.05 -18.49
CA HIS A 109 -0.57 0.72 -19.60
C HIS A 109 0.38 -0.44 -19.25
N ILE A 110 1.03 -0.39 -18.08
CA ILE A 110 1.92 -1.45 -17.61
C ILE A 110 1.16 -2.78 -17.49
N TYR A 111 -0.01 -2.78 -16.85
CA TYR A 111 -0.82 -4.00 -16.71
C TYR A 111 -1.20 -4.59 -18.08
N LEU A 112 -1.64 -3.74 -19.02
CA LEU A 112 -2.05 -4.20 -20.35
C LEU A 112 -0.88 -4.76 -21.15
N GLU A 113 0.30 -4.14 -21.08
CA GLU A 113 1.50 -4.68 -21.73
C GLU A 113 1.96 -5.99 -21.07
N LEU A 114 1.93 -6.11 -19.74
CA LEU A 114 2.22 -7.38 -19.06
C LEU A 114 1.25 -8.49 -19.48
N LYS A 115 -0.05 -8.16 -19.58
CA LYS A 115 -1.09 -9.11 -20.02
C LYS A 115 -0.87 -9.55 -21.46
N LYS A 116 -0.60 -8.60 -22.36
CA LYS A 116 -0.31 -8.86 -23.77
C LYS A 116 0.93 -9.73 -23.97
N ASN A 117 1.95 -9.58 -23.12
CA ASN A 117 3.18 -10.37 -23.17
C ASN A 117 3.10 -11.70 -22.40
N GLY A 118 1.94 -12.10 -21.89
CA GLY A 118 1.74 -13.41 -21.25
C GLY A 118 2.20 -13.49 -19.80
N PHE A 119 2.50 -12.36 -19.16
CA PHE A 119 2.90 -12.31 -17.74
C PHE A 119 1.72 -12.21 -16.76
N ILE A 120 0.48 -12.13 -17.26
CA ILE A 120 -0.73 -12.11 -16.44
C ILE A 120 -1.54 -13.37 -16.70
N SER A 121 -1.81 -14.13 -15.65
CA SER A 121 -2.76 -15.25 -15.66
C SER A 121 -3.99 -14.92 -14.83
N SER A 122 -5.15 -15.50 -15.12
CA SER A 122 -6.30 -15.44 -14.23
C SER A 122 -6.57 -16.80 -13.60
N ARG A 123 -6.98 -16.78 -12.32
CA ARG A 123 -7.38 -17.97 -11.58
C ARG A 123 -8.55 -17.62 -10.68
N THR A 124 -9.52 -18.52 -10.58
CA THR A 124 -10.59 -18.42 -9.58
C THR A 124 -10.04 -18.87 -8.24
N ILE A 125 -10.17 -18.01 -7.22
CA ILE A 125 -9.88 -18.34 -5.84
C ILE A 125 -11.14 -18.19 -5.00
N SER A 126 -11.24 -18.98 -3.93
CA SER A 126 -12.30 -18.83 -2.96
C SER A 126 -11.80 -17.95 -1.82
N GLN A 127 -12.50 -16.84 -1.56
CA GLN A 127 -12.14 -15.86 -0.54
C GLN A 127 -13.32 -15.60 0.39
N LEU A 128 -13.03 -15.19 1.63
CA LEU A 128 -14.05 -14.77 2.59
C LEU A 128 -14.74 -13.49 2.12
N PHE A 129 -16.06 -13.49 2.18
CA PHE A 129 -16.94 -12.41 1.73
C PHE A 129 -17.88 -12.00 2.86
N ASP A 130 -17.99 -10.70 3.10
CA ASP A 130 -18.94 -10.11 4.03
C ASP A 130 -20.29 -9.88 3.30
N PRO A 131 -21.35 -10.62 3.66
CA PRO A 131 -22.64 -10.50 2.99
C PRO A 131 -23.41 -9.23 3.35
N GLU A 132 -23.10 -8.56 4.47
CA GLU A 132 -23.78 -7.32 4.87
C GLU A 132 -23.17 -6.10 4.22
N LYS A 133 -21.84 -6.10 4.03
CA LYS A 133 -21.11 -5.03 3.32
C LYS A 133 -20.91 -5.30 1.84
N GLU A 134 -21.32 -6.47 1.38
CA GLU A 134 -21.20 -6.94 0.01
C GLU A 134 -19.77 -6.81 -0.55
N MET A 135 -18.76 -7.12 0.28
CA MET A 135 -17.35 -6.98 -0.08
C MET A 135 -16.53 -8.22 0.28
N PHE A 136 -15.50 -8.50 -0.52
CA PHE A 136 -14.47 -9.47 -0.14
C PHE A 136 -13.64 -8.93 1.01
N LEU A 137 -13.26 -9.80 1.94
CA LEU A 137 -12.44 -9.47 3.09
C LEU A 137 -10.99 -9.84 2.79
N PRO A 138 -10.08 -8.85 2.65
CA PRO A 138 -8.66 -9.10 2.79
C PRO A 138 -8.37 -9.74 4.15
N ASP A 139 -7.32 -10.53 4.25
CA ASP A 139 -6.97 -11.32 5.43
C ASP A 139 -7.06 -10.50 6.73
N ARG A 140 -6.49 -9.28 6.74
CA ARG A 140 -6.50 -8.38 7.90
C ARG A 140 -7.89 -7.91 8.36
N PHE A 141 -8.93 -8.08 7.56
CA PHE A 141 -10.32 -7.75 7.91
C PHE A 141 -11.15 -8.97 8.30
N VAL A 142 -10.53 -10.13 8.42
CA VAL A 142 -11.11 -11.33 9.03
C VAL A 142 -10.53 -11.43 10.43
N LYS A 143 -11.39 -11.52 11.44
CA LYS A 143 -10.97 -11.82 12.81
C LYS A 143 -11.67 -13.06 13.34
N GLY A 144 -11.06 -13.76 14.27
CA GLY A 144 -11.65 -14.94 14.89
C GLY A 144 -10.75 -15.53 15.96
N THR A 145 -10.96 -16.80 16.24
CA THR A 145 -10.21 -17.52 17.27
C THR A 145 -9.11 -18.37 16.65
N CYS A 146 -7.90 -18.29 17.20
CA CYS A 146 -6.74 -19.03 16.70
C CYS A 146 -7.01 -20.54 16.66
N PRO A 147 -6.79 -21.22 15.52
CA PRO A 147 -7.02 -22.66 15.41
C PRO A 147 -6.12 -23.48 16.35
N LYS A 148 -4.95 -22.94 16.72
CA LYS A 148 -3.94 -23.63 17.52
C LYS A 148 -4.07 -23.39 19.02
N CYS A 149 -3.92 -22.14 19.47
CA CYS A 149 -3.87 -21.81 20.89
C CYS A 149 -5.23 -21.35 21.47
N LYS A 150 -6.26 -21.23 20.63
CA LYS A 150 -7.62 -20.78 21.01
C LYS A 150 -7.70 -19.36 21.58
N SER A 151 -6.67 -18.54 21.36
CA SER A 151 -6.75 -17.11 21.64
C SER A 151 -7.83 -16.48 20.77
N GLU A 152 -8.72 -15.70 21.37
CA GLU A 152 -9.77 -14.94 20.68
C GLU A 152 -9.18 -13.67 20.03
N ASP A 153 -9.98 -12.97 19.22
CA ASP A 153 -9.64 -11.69 18.57
C ASP A 153 -8.31 -11.67 17.79
N GLN A 154 -8.03 -12.75 17.06
CA GLN A 154 -6.88 -12.85 16.15
C GLN A 154 -7.27 -12.42 14.74
N TYR A 155 -6.37 -11.74 14.03
CA TYR A 155 -6.61 -11.17 12.72
C TYR A 155 -5.85 -11.91 11.61
N GLY A 156 -6.52 -12.12 10.48
CA GLY A 156 -5.89 -12.58 9.24
C GLY A 156 -5.17 -13.91 9.35
N ASP A 157 -3.90 -13.91 8.97
CA ASP A 157 -3.09 -15.09 8.68
C ASP A 157 -2.09 -15.44 9.77
N ASN A 158 -2.12 -14.74 10.91
CA ASN A 158 -1.25 -15.03 12.05
C ASN A 158 -1.95 -14.87 13.41
N CYS A 159 -1.37 -15.50 14.44
CA CYS A 159 -1.78 -15.35 15.83
C CYS A 159 -0.73 -14.56 16.62
N ASP A 160 -1.09 -13.40 17.16
CA ASP A 160 -0.21 -12.54 17.95
C ASP A 160 0.13 -13.14 19.33
N ASN A 161 -0.67 -14.10 19.80
CA ASN A 161 -0.43 -14.77 21.08
C ASN A 161 0.57 -15.92 20.99
N CYS A 162 0.46 -16.80 19.98
CA CYS A 162 1.32 -17.99 19.86
C CYS A 162 2.27 -17.98 18.66
N GLY A 163 2.22 -16.97 17.79
CA GLY A 163 3.09 -16.83 16.62
C GLY A 163 2.82 -17.82 15.48
N GLU A 164 1.70 -18.55 15.52
CA GLU A 164 1.33 -19.46 14.43
C GLU A 164 0.90 -18.68 13.20
N THR A 165 1.17 -19.22 12.00
CA THR A 165 0.65 -18.73 10.72
C THR A 165 -0.34 -19.74 10.14
N TYR A 166 -1.41 -19.24 9.52
CA TYR A 166 -2.51 -20.04 8.95
C TYR A 166 -3.26 -19.24 7.89
N SER A 167 -4.11 -19.88 7.10
CA SER A 167 -5.06 -19.16 6.25
C SER A 167 -6.17 -18.52 7.11
N PRO A 168 -6.69 -17.33 6.77
CA PRO A 168 -7.85 -16.75 7.44
C PRO A 168 -9.10 -17.65 7.42
N THR A 169 -9.16 -18.60 6.47
CA THR A 169 -10.23 -19.61 6.39
C THR A 169 -10.16 -20.67 7.50
N GLU A 170 -9.02 -20.76 8.20
CA GLU A 170 -8.78 -21.69 9.31
C GLU A 170 -9.14 -21.07 10.67
N LEU A 171 -9.46 -19.78 10.72
CA LEU A 171 -9.93 -19.12 11.94
C LEU A 171 -11.23 -19.77 12.41
N ILE A 172 -11.31 -20.04 13.71
CA ILE A 172 -12.52 -20.55 14.35
C ILE A 172 -13.47 -19.37 14.57
N ASP A 173 -14.75 -19.58 14.24
CA ASP A 173 -15.81 -18.58 14.31
C ASP A 173 -15.43 -17.23 13.67
N PRO A 174 -15.06 -17.22 12.37
CA PRO A 174 -14.60 -16.02 11.72
C PRO A 174 -15.70 -14.95 11.71
N LYS A 175 -15.28 -13.70 11.85
CA LYS A 175 -16.11 -12.50 11.82
C LYS A 175 -15.46 -11.45 10.93
N SER A 176 -16.27 -10.73 10.19
CA SER A 176 -15.86 -9.51 9.51
C SER A 176 -15.44 -8.47 10.55
N ALA A 177 -14.23 -7.95 10.45
CA ALA A 177 -13.79 -6.81 11.24
C ALA A 177 -14.51 -5.51 10.84
N VAL A 178 -15.22 -5.50 9.71
CA VAL A 178 -15.94 -4.33 9.18
C VAL A 178 -17.37 -4.26 9.71
N SER A 179 -18.13 -5.37 9.64
CA SER A 179 -19.55 -5.42 10.05
C SER A 179 -19.81 -6.22 11.33
N GLY A 180 -18.92 -7.15 11.68
CA GLY A 180 -19.19 -8.18 12.68
C GLY A 180 -19.96 -9.39 12.14
N ALA A 181 -20.40 -9.38 10.88
CA ALA A 181 -21.09 -10.51 10.26
C ALA A 181 -20.17 -11.75 10.15
N THR A 182 -20.75 -12.95 10.15
CA THR A 182 -20.01 -14.17 9.81
C THR A 182 -19.75 -14.18 8.30
N PRO A 183 -18.49 -14.19 7.84
CA PRO A 183 -18.18 -14.20 6.43
C PRO A 183 -18.48 -15.57 5.80
N VAL A 184 -18.71 -15.57 4.49
CA VAL A 184 -18.97 -16.77 3.68
C VAL A 184 -17.90 -16.95 2.62
N MET A 185 -17.62 -18.18 2.21
CA MET A 185 -16.72 -18.44 1.09
C MET A 185 -17.42 -18.06 -0.22
N LYS A 186 -16.74 -17.27 -1.05
CA LYS A 186 -17.23 -16.87 -2.37
C LYS A 186 -16.08 -16.89 -3.37
N ASP A 187 -16.37 -17.40 -4.56
CA ASP A 187 -15.39 -17.48 -5.64
C ASP A 187 -15.22 -16.11 -6.31
N SER A 188 -13.97 -15.77 -6.61
CA SER A 188 -13.55 -14.53 -7.28
C SER A 188 -12.48 -14.84 -8.31
N GLU A 189 -12.58 -14.26 -9.50
CA GLU A 189 -11.49 -14.30 -10.48
C GLU A 189 -10.42 -13.27 -10.09
N HIS A 190 -9.19 -13.73 -9.87
CA HIS A 190 -8.04 -12.89 -9.57
C HIS A 190 -7.04 -12.93 -10.72
N PHE A 191 -6.38 -11.80 -10.96
CA PHE A 191 -5.28 -11.68 -11.90
C PHE A 191 -3.95 -11.79 -11.16
N PHE A 192 -3.09 -12.70 -11.60
CA PHE A 192 -1.79 -12.98 -11.03
C PHE A 192 -0.70 -12.57 -12.00
N PHE A 193 0.24 -11.76 -11.50
CA PHE A 193 1.49 -11.47 -12.18
C PHE A 193 2.48 -12.62 -11.98
N ASP A 194 2.97 -13.19 -13.08
CA ASP A 194 3.92 -14.31 -13.06
C ASP A 194 5.35 -13.83 -12.82
N LEU A 195 5.60 -13.39 -11.58
CA LEU A 195 6.93 -12.98 -11.12
C LEU A 195 8.00 -14.07 -11.37
N PRO A 196 7.74 -15.39 -11.19
CA PRO A 196 8.70 -16.44 -11.53
C PRO A 196 9.25 -16.38 -12.96
N GLN A 197 8.45 -15.97 -13.96
CA GLN A 197 8.93 -15.84 -15.34
C GLN A 197 10.02 -14.76 -15.52
N LEU A 198 10.13 -13.79 -14.60
CA LEU A 198 11.14 -12.74 -14.64
C LEU A 198 12.45 -13.10 -13.93
N LYS A 199 12.52 -14.28 -13.29
CA LYS A 199 13.78 -14.76 -12.75
C LYS A 199 14.67 -15.17 -13.93
N ALA A 200 15.66 -14.34 -14.25
CA ALA A 200 16.77 -14.77 -15.10
C ALA A 200 17.42 -16.01 -14.46
N CYS A 201 17.62 -17.07 -15.25
CA CYS A 201 18.52 -18.16 -14.88
C CYS A 201 19.95 -17.63 -14.74
#